data_AF-A0A1G4S6N7-F1
#
_entry.id   AF-A0A1G4S6N7-F1
#
_cell.length_a   1.000
_cell.length_b   1.000
_cell.length_c   1.000
_cell.angle_alpha   90.00
_cell.angle_beta   90.00
_cell.angle_gamma   90.00
#
_symmetry.space_group_name_H-M   'P 1'
#
loop_
_entity.id
_entity.type
_entity.pdbx_description
1 polymer ?
#
loop_
_entity_poly.entity_id
_entity_poly.type
_entity_poly.pdbx_seq_one_letter_code
_entity_poly.pdbx_strand_id
1 'polypeptide(L)'
;MNREEIERKVTAIVAQLLGTSDVERSARLLGPQGVLDSVMVVRLIAWLEQEFQVAFDEEDLMIESLSSVDHIVSFIVERANLPRGLN
;
A
#
# COMPACT_ATOMS: atom_id res chain seq x y z
N MET A 1 -7.13 11.65 -8.35
CA MET A 1 -5.76 11.66 -7.80
C MET A 1 -4.79 11.24 -8.89
N ASN A 2 -3.58 11.81 -8.90
CA ASN A 2 -2.50 11.37 -9.77
C ASN A 2 -1.55 10.42 -9.02
N ARG A 3 -0.76 9.61 -9.75
CA ARG A 3 0.17 8.63 -9.17
C ARG A 3 1.12 9.24 -8.12
N GLU A 4 1.63 10.43 -8.39
CA GLU A 4 2.56 11.15 -7.50
C GLU A 4 1.94 11.51 -6.14
N GLU A 5 0.64 11.81 -6.10
CA GLU A 5 -0.08 12.06 -4.85
C GLU A 5 -0.26 10.77 -4.05
N ILE A 6 -0.62 9.67 -4.72
CA ILE A 6 -0.73 8.34 -4.08
C ILE A 6 0.60 7.96 -3.46
N GLU A 7 1.67 8.07 -4.24
CA GLU A 7 3.02 7.72 -3.83
C GLU A 7 3.46 8.51 -2.61
N ARG A 8 3.31 9.85 -2.62
CA ARG A 8 3.66 10.69 -1.47
C ARG A 8 2.91 10.28 -0.21
N LYS A 9 1.61 9.98 -0.34
CA LYS A 9 0.77 9.57 0.78
C LYS A 9 1.18 8.20 1.33
N VAL A 10 1.42 7.21 0.45
CA VAL A 10 1.86 5.87 0.84
C VAL A 10 3.23 5.92 1.51
N THR A 11 4.21 6.63 0.93
CA THR A 11 5.53 6.78 1.56
C THR A 11 5.44 7.45 2.93
N ALA A 12 4.61 8.49 3.07
CA ALA A 12 4.44 9.20 4.33
C ALA A 12 3.87 8.29 5.43
N ILE A 13 2.83 7.50 5.13
CA ILE A 13 2.26 6.59 6.14
C ILE A 13 3.23 5.47 6.52
N VAL A 14 3.98 4.93 5.55
CA VAL A 14 4.98 3.89 5.83
C VAL A 14 6.12 4.45 6.69
N ALA A 15 6.61 5.66 6.38
CA ALA A 15 7.61 6.35 7.19
C ALA A 15 7.11 6.61 8.62
N GLN A 16 5.85 7.03 8.76
CA GLN A 16 5.20 7.24 10.06
C GLN A 16 5.08 5.93 10.87
N LEU A 17 4.70 4.83 10.25
CA LEU A 17 4.60 3.52 10.91
C LEU A 17 5.96 3.01 11.39
N LEU A 18 7.02 3.26 10.61
CA LEU A 18 8.40 2.90 10.95
C LEU A 18 9.09 3.87 11.92
N GLY A 19 8.52 5.06 12.15
CA GLY A 19 9.16 6.11 12.95
C GLY A 19 10.41 6.71 12.30
N THR A 20 10.48 6.71 10.96
CA THR A 20 11.59 7.28 10.17
C THR A 20 11.14 8.51 9.39
N SER A 21 12.10 9.32 8.93
CA SER A 21 11.84 10.52 8.13
C SER A 21 11.70 10.23 6.63
N ASP A 22 12.17 9.07 6.16
CA ASP A 22 12.15 8.70 4.74
C ASP A 22 12.17 7.17 4.56
N VAL A 23 11.60 6.69 3.45
CA VAL A 23 11.51 5.27 3.08
C VAL A 23 11.75 5.13 1.58
N GLU A 24 12.68 4.25 1.20
CA GLU A 24 12.92 3.93 -0.20
C GLU A 24 11.71 3.23 -0.82
N ARG A 25 11.30 3.64 -2.02
CA ARG A 25 10.09 3.11 -2.68
C ARG A 25 10.17 1.61 -2.99
N SER A 26 11.36 1.17 -3.36
CA SER A 26 11.73 -0.22 -3.63
C SER A 26 12.00 -1.02 -2.36
N ALA A 27 11.91 -0.39 -1.18
CA ALA A 27 12.08 -1.11 0.08
C ALA A 27 11.05 -2.22 0.17
N ARG A 28 11.53 -3.40 0.57
CA ARG A 28 10.67 -4.53 0.84
C ARG A 28 9.91 -4.26 2.14
N LEU A 29 8.61 -4.08 2.02
CA LEU A 29 7.72 -3.82 3.15
C LEU A 29 7.32 -5.11 3.87
N LEU A 30 7.10 -6.18 3.12
CA LEU A 30 6.57 -7.46 3.61
C LEU A 30 7.54 -8.65 3.45
N GLY A 31 7.24 -9.72 4.17
CA GLY A 31 7.95 -11.00 4.07
C GLY A 31 9.15 -11.11 5.01
N PRO A 32 10.00 -12.15 4.84
CA PRO A 32 11.09 -12.45 5.78
C PRO A 32 12.15 -11.36 5.94
N GLN A 33 12.25 -10.45 4.97
CA GLN A 33 13.13 -9.28 4.98
C GLN A 33 12.34 -7.97 4.94
N GLY A 34 11.03 -8.03 5.22
CA GLY A 34 10.15 -6.88 5.25
C GLY A 34 10.44 -5.99 6.44
N VAL A 35 10.37 -4.68 6.22
CA VAL A 35 10.55 -3.69 7.30
C VAL A 35 9.32 -3.54 8.20
N LEU A 36 8.14 -3.97 7.74
CA LEU A 36 6.90 -3.91 8.52
C LEU A 36 6.63 -5.24 9.24
N ASP A 37 6.27 -5.15 10.52
CA ASP A 37 5.74 -6.28 11.27
C ASP A 37 4.25 -6.53 10.97
N SER A 38 3.73 -7.69 11.37
CA SER A 38 2.33 -8.08 11.13
C SER A 38 1.29 -7.06 11.60
N VAL A 39 1.54 -6.32 12.69
CA VAL A 39 0.60 -5.33 13.22
C VAL A 39 0.65 -4.05 12.39
N MET A 40 1.85 -3.62 12.00
CA MET A 40 2.04 -2.47 11.10
C MET A 40 1.40 -2.72 9.74
N VAL A 41 1.46 -3.95 9.23
CA VAL A 41 0.84 -4.34 7.95
C VAL A 41 -0.67 -4.20 8.00
N VAL A 42 -1.32 -4.72 9.04
CA VAL A 42 -2.77 -4.58 9.22
C VAL A 42 -3.17 -3.10 9.31
N ARG A 43 -2.39 -2.28 10.01
CA ARG A 43 -2.61 -0.83 10.10
C ARG A 43 -2.44 -0.13 8.74
N LEU A 44 -1.42 -0.51 7.99
CA LEU A 44 -1.19 0.01 6.64
C LEU A 44 -2.38 -0.30 5.74
N ILE A 45 -2.82 -1.56 5.69
CA ILE A 45 -3.98 -1.99 4.89
C ILE A 45 -5.21 -1.17 5.26
N ALA A 46 -5.58 -1.13 6.54
CA ALA A 46 -6.76 -0.39 6.99
C ALA A 46 -6.69 1.10 6.59
N TRP A 47 -5.51 1.70 6.68
CA TRP A 47 -5.31 3.08 6.25
C TRP A 47 -5.46 3.25 4.73
N LEU A 48 -4.87 2.35 3.93
CA LEU A 48 -4.99 2.38 2.45
C LEU A 48 -6.45 2.25 2.01
N GLU A 49 -7.21 1.34 2.63
CA GLU A 49 -8.63 1.14 2.34
C GLU A 49 -9.45 2.40 2.67
N GLN A 50 -9.20 3.00 3.83
CA GLN A 50 -9.90 4.22 4.25
C GLN A 50 -9.54 5.43 3.38
N GLU A 51 -8.25 5.65 3.11
CA GLU A 51 -7.76 6.81 2.36
C GLU A 51 -8.19 6.76 0.88
N PHE A 52 -8.11 5.57 0.27
CA PHE A 52 -8.32 5.42 -1.17
C PHE A 52 -9.67 4.80 -1.54
N GLN A 53 -10.48 4.42 -0.55
CA GLN A 53 -11.79 3.78 -0.76
C GLN A 53 -11.67 2.53 -1.66
N VAL A 54 -10.62 1.74 -1.39
CA VAL A 54 -10.34 0.43 -2.00
C VAL A 54 -10.51 -0.66 -0.94
N ALA A 55 -10.62 -1.92 -1.37
CA ALA A 55 -10.58 -3.08 -0.49
C ALA A 55 -9.43 -3.98 -0.91
N PHE A 56 -8.75 -4.59 0.06
CA PHE A 56 -7.75 -5.63 -0.18
C PHE A 56 -8.33 -6.99 0.20
N ASP A 57 -8.56 -7.83 -0.80
CA ASP A 57 -9.01 -9.19 -0.57
C ASP A 57 -7.82 -10.13 -0.25
N GLU A 58 -8.10 -11.33 0.26
CA GLU A 58 -7.05 -12.31 0.62
C GLU A 58 -6.10 -12.62 -0.55
N GLU A 59 -6.61 -12.64 -1.77
CA GLU A 59 -5.82 -12.83 -2.99
C GLU A 59 -4.83 -11.67 -3.22
N ASP A 60 -5.26 -10.42 -2.99
CA ASP A 60 -4.41 -9.24 -3.15
C ASP A 60 -3.25 -9.24 -2.13
N LEU A 61 -3.52 -9.74 -0.92
CA LEU A 61 -2.51 -9.90 0.13
C LEU A 61 -1.49 -11.01 -0.19
N MET A 62 -1.92 -12.03 -0.94
CA MET A 62 -1.08 -13.15 -1.37
C MET A 62 -0.20 -12.81 -2.59
N ILE A 63 -0.66 -11.92 -3.47
CA ILE A 63 -0.02 -11.59 -4.77
C ILE A 63 1.18 -10.63 -4.66
N GLU A 64 1.64 -10.29 -3.45
CA GLU A 64 2.72 -9.31 -3.24
C GLU A 64 2.34 -7.86 -3.60
N SER A 65 1.05 -7.51 -3.73
CA SER A 65 0.57 -6.14 -4.02
C SER A 65 1.01 -5.11 -2.96
N LEU A 66 1.38 -5.59 -1.78
CA LEU A 66 1.87 -4.78 -0.65
C LEU A 66 3.38 -4.91 -0.41
N SER A 67 4.12 -5.61 -1.27
CA SER A 67 5.54 -5.92 -1.02
C SER A 67 6.48 -4.71 -1.07
N SER A 68 6.06 -3.63 -1.73
CA SER A 68 6.79 -2.37 -1.84
C SER A 68 5.83 -1.19 -2.02
N VAL A 69 6.31 0.04 -1.84
CA VAL A 69 5.50 1.24 -2.10
C VAL A 69 5.06 1.30 -3.57
N ASP A 70 5.92 0.89 -4.50
CA ASP A 70 5.63 0.93 -5.93
C ASP A 70 4.48 -0.03 -6.31
N HIS A 71 4.45 -1.22 -5.72
CA HIS A 71 3.36 -2.17 -5.90
C HIS A 71 2.04 -1.65 -5.34
N ILE A 72 2.06 -1.05 -4.14
CA ILE A 72 0.87 -0.46 -3.51
C ILE A 72 0.30 0.65 -4.41
N VAL A 73 1.17 1.55 -4.88
CA VAL A 73 0.77 2.65 -5.75
C VAL A 73 0.16 2.11 -7.05
N SER A 74 0.79 1.12 -7.67
CA SER A 74 0.29 0.51 -8.91
C SER A 74 -1.08 -0.15 -8.71
N PHE A 75 -1.25 -0.91 -7.63
CA PHE A 75 -2.53 -1.51 -7.25
C PHE A 75 -3.64 -0.47 -7.09
N ILE A 76 -3.38 0.63 -6.36
CA ILE A 76 -4.39 1.68 -6.15
C ILE A 76 -4.72 2.38 -7.47
N VAL A 77 -3.71 2.66 -8.30
CA VAL A 77 -3.93 3.26 -9.63
C VAL A 77 -4.81 2.35 -10.50
N GLU A 78 -4.58 1.04 -10.48
CA GLU A 78 -5.42 0.07 -11.21
C GLU A 78 -6.86 0.06 -10.69
N ARG A 79 -7.06 -0.05 -9.38
CA ARG A 79 -8.39 -0.04 -8.76
C ARG A 79 -9.12 1.29 -8.94
N ALA A 80 -8.41 2.42 -8.98
CA ALA A 80 -8.99 3.74 -9.24
C ALA A 80 -9.41 3.95 -10.69
N ASN A 81 -8.77 3.25 -11.65
CA ASN A 81 -9.12 3.29 -13.07
C ASN A 81 -10.13 2.21 -13.47
N LEU A 82 -10.37 1.20 -12.63
CA LEU A 82 -11.38 0.18 -12.89
C LEU A 82 -12.78 0.80 -12.72
N PRO A 83 -13.65 0.78 -13.74
CA PRO A 83 -15.03 1.24 -13.59
C PRO A 83 -15.72 0.36 -12.54
N ARG A 84 -16.27 0.99 -11.48
CA ARG A 84 -17.08 0.29 -10.46
C ARG A 84 -18.33 -0.28 -11.14
N GLY A 85 -18.26 -1.54 -11.57
CA GLY A 85 -19.39 -2.25 -12.14
C GLY A 85 -18.99 -3.59 -12.75
N LEU A 86 -19.19 -4.68 -12.00
CA LEU A 86 -19.82 -5.94 -12.43
C LEU A 86 -19.53 -7.04 -11.38
N ASN A 87 -20.42 -7.15 -10.39
CA ASN A 87 -21.22 -8.33 -10.03
C ASN A 87 -21.85 -8.13 -8.65
#